data_AF-A0A7U5Y3U0-F1
#
_entry.id   AF-A0A7U5Y3U0-F1
#
_cell.length_a   1.000
_cell.length_b   1.000
_cell.length_c   1.000
_cell.angle_alpha   90.00
_cell.angle_beta   90.00
_cell.angle_gamma   90.00
#
_symmetry.space_group_name_H-M   'P 1'
#
loop_
_entity.id
_entity.type
_entity.pdbx_description
1 polymer ?
#
loop_
_entity_poly.entity_id
_entity_poly.type
_entity_poly.pdbx_seq_one_letter_code
_entity_poly.pdbx_strand_id
1 'polypeptide(L)'
;MKAARAADRGIDMVRTAKAAGEAANGMGRSGRQARLREIAEDTKLGSADRGWLKQETNSIERGQRESIRNPPGKDLAHERGREAAKGYSYKHSNLQDRDLHRLQHKYDNYGRANKERPIETPSALPNYSVIQSWGWFSRW
;
A
#
# COMPACT_ATOMS: atom_id res chain seq x y z
N MET A 1 -44.16 26.85 -3.70
CA MET A 1 -42.76 26.73 -4.21
C MET A 1 -41.79 26.09 -3.18
N LYS A 2 -42.14 24.94 -2.55
CA LYS A 2 -41.25 24.26 -1.57
C LYS A 2 -40.75 22.87 -2.03
N ALA A 3 -41.45 22.22 -2.96
CA ALA A 3 -41.14 20.86 -3.41
C ALA A 3 -39.91 20.77 -4.35
N ALA A 4 -39.70 21.76 -5.24
CA ALA A 4 -38.58 21.74 -6.20
C ALA A 4 -37.19 21.76 -5.50
N ARG A 5 -37.04 22.53 -4.41
CA ARG A 5 -35.78 22.62 -3.64
C ARG A 5 -35.39 21.34 -2.90
N ALA A 6 -36.32 20.42 -2.65
CA ALA A 6 -35.99 19.14 -2.00
C ALA A 6 -35.46 18.13 -3.02
N ALA A 7 -36.03 18.11 -4.23
CA ALA A 7 -35.58 17.26 -5.33
C ALA A 7 -34.16 17.64 -5.81
N ASP A 8 -33.87 18.93 -5.98
CA ASP A 8 -32.53 19.39 -6.40
C ASP A 8 -31.44 19.02 -5.39
N ARG A 9 -31.72 19.15 -4.08
CA ARG A 9 -30.76 18.72 -3.03
C ARG A 9 -30.55 17.20 -3.03
N GLY A 10 -31.60 16.42 -3.30
CA GLY A 10 -31.48 14.97 -3.43
C GLY A 10 -30.56 14.56 -4.58
N ILE A 11 -30.66 15.25 -5.73
CA ILE A 11 -29.80 15.02 -6.90
C ILE A 11 -28.34 15.40 -6.60
N ASP A 12 -28.11 16.53 -5.93
CA ASP A 12 -26.76 16.97 -5.55
C ASP A 12 -26.08 16.01 -4.55
N MET A 13 -26.83 15.48 -3.59
CA MET A 13 -26.33 14.47 -2.64
C MET A 13 -25.96 13.15 -3.33
N VAL A 14 -26.77 12.70 -4.29
CA VAL A 14 -26.47 11.49 -5.08
C VAL A 14 -25.21 11.70 -5.94
N ARG A 15 -25.06 12.88 -6.54
CA ARG A 15 -23.88 13.23 -7.35
C ARG A 15 -22.61 13.32 -6.51
N THR A 16 -22.67 13.90 -5.32
CA THR A 16 -21.54 13.95 -4.38
C THR A 16 -21.18 12.57 -3.84
N ALA A 17 -22.16 11.72 -3.50
CA ALA A 17 -21.89 10.35 -3.09
C ALA A 17 -21.21 9.52 -4.19
N LYS A 18 -21.65 9.69 -5.45
CA LYS A 18 -21.01 9.06 -6.62
C LYS A 18 -19.57 9.54 -6.79
N ALA A 19 -19.33 10.86 -6.73
CA ALA A 19 -17.99 11.43 -6.83
C ALA A 19 -17.06 10.96 -5.69
N ALA A 20 -17.58 10.83 -4.47
CA ALA A 20 -16.84 10.26 -3.34
C ALA A 20 -16.49 8.78 -3.55
N GLY A 21 -17.41 7.98 -4.09
CA GLY A 21 -17.15 6.58 -4.46
C GLY A 21 -16.13 6.42 -5.59
N GLU A 22 -16.13 7.32 -6.57
CA GLU A 22 -15.12 7.36 -7.64
C GLU A 22 -13.75 7.78 -7.11
N ALA A 23 -13.69 8.78 -6.24
CA ALA A 23 -12.46 9.22 -5.57
C ALA A 23 -11.87 8.11 -4.69
N ALA A 24 -12.71 7.41 -3.91
CA ALA A 24 -12.28 6.29 -3.07
C ALA A 24 -11.71 5.12 -3.90
N ASN A 25 -12.28 4.83 -5.07
CA ASN A 25 -11.75 3.83 -5.99
C ASN A 25 -10.37 4.21 -6.57
N GLY A 26 -10.09 5.51 -6.75
CA GLY A 26 -8.80 6.01 -7.21
C GLY A 26 -7.69 5.97 -6.15
N MET A 27 -8.05 6.18 -4.87
CA MET A 27 -7.08 6.23 -3.76
C MET A 27 -6.25 4.95 -3.63
N GLY A 28 -6.88 3.77 -3.78
CA GLY A 28 -6.19 2.48 -3.67
C GLY A 28 -5.13 2.23 -4.74
N ARG A 29 -5.17 2.96 -5.86
CA ARG A 29 -4.22 2.82 -6.97
C ARG A 29 -3.23 3.98 -7.08
N SER A 30 -3.21 4.86 -6.09
CA SER A 30 -2.29 5.99 -6.02
C SER A 30 -0.91 5.59 -5.45
N GLY A 31 0.12 6.39 -5.76
CA GLY A 31 1.44 6.26 -5.12
C GLY A 31 2.41 5.25 -5.74
N ARG A 32 2.06 4.62 -6.88
CA ARG A 32 2.92 3.62 -7.55
C ARG A 32 4.35 4.10 -7.80
N GLN A 33 4.52 5.31 -8.35
CA GLN A 33 5.83 5.85 -8.70
C GLN A 33 6.68 6.15 -7.45
N ALA A 34 6.06 6.68 -6.40
CA ALA A 34 6.74 6.88 -5.11
C ALA A 34 7.21 5.55 -4.53
N ARG A 35 6.32 4.53 -4.55
CA ARG A 35 6.66 3.19 -4.05
C ARG A 35 7.82 2.55 -4.82
N LEU A 36 7.85 2.66 -6.15
CA LEU A 36 8.94 2.11 -6.95
C LEU A 36 10.29 2.78 -6.63
N ARG A 37 10.30 4.08 -6.31
CA ARG A 37 11.52 4.78 -5.85
C ARG A 37 11.98 4.28 -4.48
N GLU A 38 11.05 4.06 -3.55
CA GLU A 38 11.39 3.48 -2.24
C GLU A 38 11.97 2.07 -2.38
N ILE A 39 11.34 1.22 -3.19
CA ILE A 39 11.80 -0.17 -3.44
C ILE A 39 13.17 -0.20 -4.11
N ALA A 40 13.51 0.82 -4.93
CA ALA A 40 14.83 0.92 -5.56
C ALA A 40 15.99 1.07 -4.55
N GLU A 41 15.71 1.50 -3.31
CA GLU A 41 16.72 1.61 -2.24
C GLU A 41 16.64 0.48 -1.21
N ASP A 42 15.69 -0.45 -1.35
CA ASP A 42 15.57 -1.59 -0.44
C ASP A 42 16.72 -2.59 -0.65
N THR A 43 17.50 -2.83 0.41
CA THR A 43 18.61 -3.78 0.41
C THR A 43 18.15 -5.24 0.32
N LYS A 44 16.91 -5.53 0.76
CA LYS A 44 16.31 -6.87 0.72
C LYS A 44 15.86 -7.30 -0.67
N LEU A 45 15.70 -6.34 -1.59
CA LEU A 45 15.38 -6.64 -2.98
C LEU A 45 16.59 -7.26 -3.69
N GLY A 46 16.33 -8.18 -4.62
CA GLY A 46 17.36 -8.74 -5.49
C GLY A 46 18.09 -7.65 -6.27
N SER A 47 19.41 -7.83 -6.45
CA SER A 47 20.26 -6.83 -7.13
C SER A 47 19.82 -6.53 -8.56
N ALA A 48 19.29 -7.52 -9.29
CA ALA A 48 18.78 -7.35 -10.64
C ALA A 48 17.56 -6.41 -10.70
N ASP A 49 16.54 -6.67 -9.87
CA ASP A 49 15.33 -5.83 -9.79
C ASP A 49 15.68 -4.41 -9.32
N ARG A 50 16.56 -4.30 -8.33
CA ARG A 50 17.06 -3.01 -7.83
C ARG A 50 17.80 -2.23 -8.91
N GLY A 51 18.70 -2.90 -9.65
CA GLY A 51 19.45 -2.30 -10.75
C GLY A 51 18.55 -1.78 -11.87
N TRP A 52 17.50 -2.53 -12.22
CA TRP A 52 16.50 -2.11 -13.18
C TRP A 52 15.78 -0.82 -12.74
N LEU A 53 15.30 -0.78 -11.49
CA LEU A 53 14.60 0.41 -10.97
C LEU A 53 15.52 1.64 -10.96
N LYS A 54 16.80 1.47 -10.59
CA LYS A 54 17.79 2.56 -10.65
C LYS A 54 18.05 3.03 -12.08
N GLN A 55 18.13 2.11 -13.04
CA GLN A 55 18.26 2.46 -14.45
C GLN A 55 17.05 3.27 -14.96
N GLU A 56 15.84 2.90 -14.56
CA GLU A 56 14.63 3.64 -14.91
C GLU A 56 14.64 5.04 -14.29
N THR A 57 15.04 5.19 -13.02
CA THR A 57 15.24 6.51 -12.38
C THR A 57 16.25 7.36 -13.15
N ASN A 58 17.42 6.81 -13.46
CA ASN A 58 18.45 7.51 -14.25
C ASN A 58 17.95 7.90 -15.65
N SER A 59 17.05 7.10 -16.24
CA SER A 59 16.45 7.42 -17.55
C SER A 59 15.48 8.58 -17.46
N ILE A 60 14.77 8.73 -16.33
CA ILE A 60 13.92 9.89 -16.05
C ILE A 60 14.77 11.14 -15.85
N GLU A 61 15.86 11.03 -15.06
CA GLU A 61 16.79 12.14 -14.84
C GLU A 61 17.42 12.65 -16.15
N ARG A 62 17.68 11.74 -17.09
CA ARG A 62 18.14 12.09 -18.46
C ARG A 62 17.03 12.60 -19.38
N GLY A 63 15.78 12.71 -18.92
CA GLY A 63 14.64 13.13 -19.73
C GLY A 63 14.22 12.13 -20.81
N GLN A 64 14.68 10.88 -20.75
CA GLN A 64 14.33 9.84 -21.73
C GLN A 64 12.97 9.20 -21.41
N ARG A 65 12.48 9.37 -20.18
CA ARG A 65 11.23 8.78 -19.69
C ARG A 65 10.56 9.67 -18.66
N GLU A 66 9.25 9.51 -18.53
CA GLU A 66 8.44 10.21 -17.54
C GLU A 66 8.09 9.35 -16.32
N SER A 67 8.23 8.02 -16.41
CA SER A 67 7.82 7.09 -15.36
C SER A 67 8.68 5.82 -15.28
N ILE A 68 8.79 5.30 -14.05
CA ILE A 68 9.50 4.06 -13.72
C ILE A 68 8.60 2.87 -14.10
N ARG A 69 9.14 1.96 -14.90
CA ARG A 69 8.49 0.68 -15.22
C ARG A 69 8.85 -0.40 -14.21
N ASN A 70 7.98 -1.39 -14.08
CA ASN A 70 8.31 -2.58 -13.31
C ASN A 70 9.43 -3.36 -14.03
N PRO A 71 10.30 -4.06 -13.29
CA PRO A 71 11.22 -5.03 -13.88
C PRO A 71 10.49 -6.08 -14.73
N PRO A 72 11.16 -6.63 -15.77
CA PRO A 72 10.58 -7.68 -16.59
C PRO A 72 10.10 -8.87 -15.76
N GLY A 73 8.92 -9.41 -16.08
CA GLY A 73 8.33 -10.54 -15.36
C GLY A 73 7.75 -10.22 -13.97
N LYS A 74 7.90 -8.99 -13.48
CA LYS A 74 7.43 -8.57 -12.16
C LYS A 74 6.29 -7.57 -12.24
N ASP A 75 5.42 -7.62 -11.22
CA ASP A 75 4.36 -6.66 -10.99
C ASP A 75 4.48 -6.06 -9.58
N LEU A 76 4.00 -4.82 -9.41
CA LEU A 76 3.87 -4.22 -8.09
C LEU A 76 2.55 -4.72 -7.47
N ALA A 77 2.65 -5.69 -6.57
CA ALA A 77 1.52 -6.41 -6.00
C ALA A 77 1.17 -5.86 -4.61
N HIS A 78 -0.13 -5.73 -4.31
CA HIS A 78 -0.59 -5.41 -2.96
C HIS A 78 -0.41 -6.60 -2.02
N GLU A 79 -0.03 -6.31 -0.78
CA GLU A 79 -0.03 -7.31 0.30
C GLU A 79 -1.43 -7.87 0.54
N ARG A 80 -1.52 -9.17 0.89
CA ARG A 80 -2.77 -9.77 1.37
C ARG A 80 -3.28 -9.00 2.58
N GLY A 81 -4.56 -8.65 2.55
CA GLY A 81 -5.22 -7.86 3.58
C GLY A 81 -5.04 -6.34 3.47
N ARG A 82 -4.25 -5.84 2.50
CA ARG A 82 -4.03 -4.41 2.21
C ARG A 82 -4.19 -4.12 0.71
N GLU A 83 -5.24 -4.66 0.13
CA GLU A 83 -5.49 -4.57 -1.30
C GLU A 83 -6.16 -3.24 -1.68
N ALA A 84 -5.94 -2.80 -2.92
CA ALA A 84 -6.60 -1.62 -3.48
C ALA A 84 -8.14 -1.70 -3.40
N ALA A 85 -8.72 -2.91 -3.46
CA ALA A 85 -10.16 -3.13 -3.30
C ALA A 85 -10.71 -2.66 -1.95
N LYS A 86 -9.83 -2.47 -0.96
CA LYS A 86 -10.15 -2.00 0.39
C LYS A 86 -9.64 -0.57 0.64
N GLY A 87 -9.20 0.13 -0.41
CA GLY A 87 -8.75 1.52 -0.34
C GLY A 87 -7.27 1.71 0.02
N TYR A 88 -6.49 0.64 0.23
CA TYR A 88 -5.05 0.77 0.51
C TYR A 88 -4.28 1.15 -0.77
N SER A 89 -3.47 2.20 -0.67
CA SER A 89 -2.56 2.64 -1.73
C SER A 89 -1.37 1.69 -1.94
N TYR A 90 -0.53 1.97 -2.95
CA TYR A 90 0.69 1.18 -3.22
C TYR A 90 1.75 1.22 -2.12
N LYS A 91 1.55 1.97 -1.01
CA LYS A 91 2.48 2.01 0.13
C LYS A 91 2.76 0.63 0.73
N HIS A 92 1.77 -0.26 0.71
CA HIS A 92 1.88 -1.64 1.21
C HIS A 92 1.94 -2.64 0.05
N SER A 93 2.71 -2.29 -0.98
CA SER A 93 2.90 -3.14 -2.15
C SER A 93 4.36 -3.52 -2.31
N ASN A 94 4.61 -4.73 -2.78
CA ASN A 94 5.94 -5.28 -2.99
C ASN A 94 6.08 -5.80 -4.42
N LEU A 95 7.31 -5.87 -4.90
CA LEU A 95 7.58 -6.42 -6.22
C LEU A 95 7.43 -7.95 -6.17
N GLN A 96 6.59 -8.51 -7.04
CA GLN A 96 6.28 -9.94 -7.05
C GLN A 96 6.33 -10.49 -8.48
N ASP A 97 6.64 -11.78 -8.61
CA ASP A 97 6.50 -12.48 -9.89
C ASP A 97 5.07 -12.40 -10.40
N ARG A 98 4.94 -12.03 -11.68
CA ARG A 98 3.65 -11.80 -12.33
C ARG A 98 2.73 -13.02 -12.25
N ASP A 99 3.30 -14.22 -12.40
CA ASP A 99 2.52 -15.45 -12.34
C ASP A 99 2.03 -15.74 -10.93
N LEU A 100 2.86 -15.49 -9.91
CA LEU A 100 2.45 -15.60 -8.51
C LEU A 100 1.37 -14.56 -8.15
N HIS A 101 1.51 -13.33 -8.65
CA HIS A 101 0.54 -12.27 -8.44
C HIS A 101 -0.82 -12.61 -9.08
N ARG A 102 -0.83 -13.15 -10.29
CA ARG A 102 -2.05 -13.64 -10.96
C ARG A 102 -2.68 -14.80 -10.20
N LEU A 103 -1.85 -15.73 -9.71
CA LEU A 103 -2.31 -16.86 -8.91
C LEU A 103 -3.01 -16.37 -7.63
N GLN A 104 -2.42 -15.38 -6.96
CA GLN A 104 -3.00 -14.76 -5.78
C GLN A 104 -4.37 -14.14 -6.10
N HIS A 105 -4.50 -13.37 -7.19
CA HIS A 105 -5.79 -12.80 -7.59
C HIS A 105 -6.85 -13.85 -7.89
N LYS A 106 -6.47 -14.98 -8.50
CA LYS A 106 -7.37 -16.10 -8.79
C LYS A 106 -7.99 -16.69 -7.52
N TYR A 107 -7.19 -16.90 -6.46
CA TYR A 107 -7.68 -17.53 -5.23
C TYR A 107 -8.30 -16.54 -4.24
N ASP A 108 -7.83 -15.29 -4.21
CA ASP A 108 -8.28 -14.30 -3.22
C ASP A 108 -9.41 -13.39 -3.75
N ASN A 109 -10.00 -13.72 -4.91
CA ASN A 109 -11.00 -12.90 -5.61
C ASN A 109 -10.57 -11.43 -5.73
N TYR A 110 -9.37 -11.21 -6.29
CA TYR A 110 -8.75 -9.88 -6.39
C TYR A 110 -8.59 -9.16 -5.04
N GLY A 111 -8.39 -9.92 -3.95
CA GLY A 111 -8.21 -9.39 -2.60
C GLY A 111 -9.50 -9.17 -1.81
N ARG A 112 -10.68 -9.38 -2.42
CA ARG A 112 -11.97 -9.20 -1.74
C ARG A 112 -12.25 -10.28 -0.71
N ALA A 113 -11.71 -11.48 -0.91
CA ALA A 113 -11.91 -12.60 0.00
C ALA A 113 -11.00 -12.53 1.24
N ASN A 114 -9.93 -11.72 1.20
CA ASN A 114 -8.97 -11.64 2.29
C ASN A 114 -9.51 -10.81 3.45
N LYS A 115 -9.23 -11.23 4.69
CA LYS A 115 -9.46 -10.39 5.88
C LYS A 115 -8.45 -9.24 5.90
N GLU A 116 -8.85 -8.07 6.38
CA GLU A 116 -7.91 -6.96 6.58
C GLU A 116 -6.89 -7.32 7.66
N ARG A 117 -5.62 -6.96 7.42
CA ARG A 117 -4.59 -7.08 8.45
C ARG A 117 -4.72 -5.88 9.38
N PRO A 118 -4.68 -6.06 10.71
CA PRO A 118 -4.68 -4.93 11.62
C PRO A 118 -3.53 -3.99 11.25
N ILE A 119 -3.84 -2.70 11.18
CA ILE A 119 -2.81 -1.67 11.13
C ILE A 119 -2.15 -1.75 12.50
N GLU A 120 -0.82 -1.90 12.53
CA GLU A 120 -0.09 -1.63 13.77
C GLU A 120 -0.27 -0.14 14.07
N THR A 121 -1.33 0.19 14.79
CA THR A 121 -1.32 1.40 15.60
C THR A 121 -0.13 1.23 16.51
N PRO A 122 0.81 2.21 16.60
CA PRO A 122 1.82 2.17 17.63
C PRO A 122 1.07 2.15 18.96
N SER A 123 0.89 0.96 19.52
CA SER A 123 0.33 0.78 20.83
C SER A 123 1.22 1.58 21.75
N ALA A 124 0.61 2.47 22.54
CA ALA A 124 1.29 3.13 23.65
C ALA A 124 2.22 2.10 24.32
N LEU A 125 3.49 2.49 24.43
CA LEU A 125 4.63 1.70 24.90
C LEU A 125 4.21 0.65 25.95
N PRO A 126 4.71 -0.61 25.87
CA PRO A 126 4.55 -1.52 26.98
C PRO A 126 5.12 -0.86 28.24
N ASN A 127 4.29 -0.79 29.27
CA ASN A 127 4.61 -0.37 30.62
C ASN A 127 5.83 -1.14 31.17
N TYR A 128 7.03 -0.65 30.90
CA TYR A 128 8.24 -1.10 31.58
C TYR A 128 8.22 -0.52 33.01
N SER A 129 7.49 -1.14 33.93
CA SER A 129 7.70 -0.87 35.36
C SER A 129 8.99 -1.57 35.78
N VAL A 130 10.06 -0.78 35.79
CA VAL A 130 11.10 -0.73 36.82
C VAL A 130 11.52 -2.10 37.38
N ILE A 131 12.67 -2.54 36.91
CA ILE A 131 13.60 -3.42 37.60
C ILE A 131 13.71 -2.97 39.06
N GLN A 132 13.25 -3.78 40.01
CA GLN A 132 13.69 -3.69 41.39
C GLN A 132 14.58 -4.88 41.72
N SER A 133 15.80 -4.52 42.14
CA SER A 133 16.67 -5.26 43.05
C SER A 133 17.29 -6.57 42.55
N TRP A 134 18.51 -6.43 42.03
CA TRP A 134 19.55 -7.45 42.16
C TRP A 134 19.86 -7.68 43.64
N GLY A 135 19.40 -8.79 44.19
CA GLY A 135 19.87 -9.32 45.47
C GLY A 135 21.14 -10.14 45.25
N TRP A 136 22.31 -9.52 45.40
CA TRP A 136 23.55 -10.24 45.68
C TRP A 136 23.47 -10.75 47.12
N PHE A 137 23.41 -12.07 47.33
CA PHE A 137 23.85 -12.67 48.59
C PHE A 137 24.59 -13.99 48.34
N SER A 138 25.80 -14.01 48.88
CA SER A 138 26.83 -15.04 48.82
C SER A 138 26.49 -16.35 49.52
N ARG A 139 27.40 -17.33 49.34
CA ARG A 139 27.69 -18.53 50.16
C ARG A 139 26.84 -19.76 49.79
N TRP A 140 27.36 -20.95 49.54
CA TRP A 140 28.62 -21.63 49.90
C TRP A 140 29.17 -22.44 48.72
#